data_AF-A0A7Z8ZCB0-F1
#
_entry.id   AF-A0A7Z8ZCB0-F1
#
_cell.length_a   1.000
_cell.length_b   1.000
_cell.length_c   1.000
_cell.angle_alpha   90.00
_cell.angle_beta   90.00
_cell.angle_gamma   90.00
#
_symmetry.space_group_name_H-M   'P 1'
#
loop_
_entity.id
_entity.type
_entity.pdbx_description
1 polymer ?
#
loop_
_entity_poly.entity_id
_entity_poly.type
_entity_poly.pdbx_seq_one_letter_code
_entity_poly.pdbx_strand_id
1 'polypeptide(L)'
;MVGTNRMDYDVAAGLSRTFVGNGSDGLVKIENATLNGLNDDGSIGAPCAKAFTYRAHSGYFGIVNSEEAFQNLSRFLFGDVRVDIWLDLSDIRLPDAAVKAAGGDATKIDAIYQVEAIASPRGKPWSLTRRVSEEDSVACLTQKEWNQRGSSSQYLSSVFLSKRARVQKTRRSLAYSLILGVKIPDYEIDKRFWFNEHFEGGYLFRNSLILEIVPPADDSGAWRIKYAWQDSGYSSADIVLDPQLTADAACEVTIPVESVTVDAGGNKRPSVPGISGRLRFQVQSWNSGGA
;
A
#
# COMPACT_ATOMS: atom_id res chain seq x y z
N MET A 1 -8.89 9.27 -8.88
CA MET A 1 -7.42 9.31 -8.91
C MET A 1 -6.97 10.43 -7.98
N VAL A 2 -5.84 10.25 -7.30
CA VAL A 2 -5.31 11.23 -6.36
C VAL A 2 -3.91 11.64 -6.84
N GLY A 3 -3.72 12.93 -7.08
CA GLY A 3 -2.40 13.48 -7.34
C GLY A 3 -1.58 13.52 -6.05
N THR A 4 -0.31 13.12 -6.11
CA THR A 4 0.64 13.24 -4.99
C THR A 4 1.75 14.21 -5.37
N ASN A 5 2.60 14.60 -4.39
CA ASN A 5 3.71 15.57 -4.47
C ASN A 5 3.42 16.91 -3.80
N ARG A 6 3.33 16.94 -2.45
CA ARG A 6 3.05 18.18 -1.71
C ARG A 6 4.01 19.33 -1.99
N MET A 7 5.25 19.01 -2.37
CA MET A 7 6.31 20.00 -2.61
C MET A 7 5.96 20.98 -3.74
N ASP A 8 4.95 20.66 -4.54
CA ASP A 8 4.59 21.41 -5.73
C ASP A 8 3.51 22.48 -5.55
N TYR A 9 2.98 22.61 -4.33
CA TYR A 9 2.12 23.72 -3.95
C TYR A 9 2.84 24.63 -2.93
N ASP A 10 3.14 25.86 -3.34
CA ASP A 10 3.68 26.95 -2.50
C ASP A 10 2.57 27.86 -1.92
N VAL A 11 1.30 27.50 -2.10
CA VAL A 11 0.17 28.35 -1.75
C VAL A 11 0.18 28.65 -0.24
N ALA A 12 0.12 29.95 0.09
CA ALA A 12 0.29 30.52 1.44
C ALA A 12 1.72 30.44 2.04
N ALA A 13 2.77 30.55 1.22
CA ALA A 13 4.17 30.62 1.69
C ALA A 13 4.61 29.43 2.57
N GLY A 14 4.04 28.25 2.33
CA GLY A 14 4.28 27.06 3.14
C GLY A 14 3.49 26.99 4.46
N LEU A 15 2.53 27.86 4.74
CA LEU A 15 1.64 27.71 5.90
C LEU A 15 0.68 26.52 5.75
N SER A 16 0.20 26.26 4.53
CA SER A 16 -0.54 25.03 4.17
C SER A 16 0.31 23.77 4.35
N ARG A 17 1.63 23.87 4.16
CA ARG A 17 2.60 22.79 4.32
C ARG A 17 2.80 22.38 5.78
N THR A 18 2.74 23.32 6.71
CA THR A 18 2.95 23.09 8.16
C THR A 18 1.70 22.59 8.87
N PHE A 19 0.50 22.95 8.38
CA PHE A 19 -0.77 22.63 9.05
C PHE A 19 -1.30 21.21 8.79
N VAL A 20 -0.80 20.53 7.75
CA VAL A 20 -1.50 19.40 7.13
C VAL A 20 -0.86 18.04 7.46
N GLY A 21 0.37 18.01 8.01
CA GLY A 21 1.03 16.78 8.48
C GLY A 21 1.38 15.78 7.37
N ASN A 22 2.02 14.66 7.75
CA ASN A 22 2.35 13.55 6.84
C ASN A 22 1.08 13.03 6.15
N GLY A 23 1.12 12.83 4.82
CA GLY A 23 -0.06 12.35 4.07
C GLY A 23 -0.88 13.49 3.43
N SER A 24 -0.25 14.34 2.62
CA SER A 24 -0.84 15.51 1.94
C SER A 24 -0.44 15.60 0.46
N ASP A 25 -1.33 16.11 -0.39
CA ASP A 25 -1.01 16.45 -1.80
C ASP A 25 -0.49 17.89 -1.99
N GLY A 26 -0.42 18.68 -0.91
CA GLY A 26 0.02 20.08 -0.91
C GLY A 26 -1.10 21.11 -0.86
N LEU A 27 -2.35 20.73 -1.15
CA LEU A 27 -3.55 21.55 -0.93
C LEU A 27 -4.47 20.95 0.13
N VAL A 28 -4.57 19.63 0.15
CA VAL A 28 -5.50 18.87 0.99
C VAL A 28 -4.77 17.63 1.55
N LYS A 29 -5.16 17.19 2.75
CA LYS A 29 -4.69 15.89 3.25
C LYS A 29 -5.14 14.78 2.32
N ILE A 30 -4.28 13.80 2.05
CA ILE A 30 -4.62 12.63 1.25
C ILE A 30 -5.85 11.90 1.80
N GLU A 31 -6.06 11.86 3.12
CA GLU A 31 -7.29 11.31 3.72
C GLU A 31 -8.56 11.98 3.20
N ASN A 32 -8.51 13.30 2.99
CA ASN A 32 -9.61 14.13 2.50
C ASN A 32 -9.70 14.18 0.97
N ALA A 33 -8.67 13.70 0.27
CA ALA A 33 -8.65 13.56 -1.20
C ALA A 33 -9.25 12.22 -1.67
N THR A 34 -9.86 11.45 -0.77
CA THR A 34 -10.44 10.14 -1.07
C THR A 34 -11.87 10.02 -0.57
N LEU A 35 -12.62 9.10 -1.17
CA LEU A 35 -14.03 8.86 -0.83
C LEU A 35 -14.20 7.46 -0.23
N ASN A 36 -15.26 7.32 0.58
CA ASN A 36 -15.81 6.05 1.02
C ASN A 36 -17.21 5.91 0.43
N GLY A 37 -17.63 4.68 0.16
CA GLY A 37 -19.01 4.37 -0.15
C GLY A 37 -19.91 4.60 1.06
N LEU A 38 -21.21 4.58 0.84
CA LEU A 38 -22.22 4.55 1.91
C LEU A 38 -22.85 3.17 1.93
N ASN A 39 -23.11 2.67 3.13
CA ASN A 39 -23.97 1.50 3.33
C ASN A 39 -25.44 1.89 3.09
N ASP A 40 -26.32 0.91 2.96
CA ASP A 40 -27.75 1.14 2.69
C ASP A 40 -28.45 2.00 3.77
N ASP A 41 -27.92 1.98 5.00
CA ASP A 41 -28.40 2.78 6.13
C ASP A 41 -27.83 4.22 6.19
N GLY A 42 -27.02 4.60 5.19
CA GLY A 42 -26.36 5.89 5.10
C GLY A 42 -25.10 6.03 5.95
N SER A 43 -24.68 4.99 6.69
CA SER A 43 -23.40 4.98 7.39
C SER A 43 -22.22 4.85 6.42
N ILE A 44 -21.03 5.28 6.86
CA ILE A 44 -19.81 5.20 6.04
C ILE A 44 -19.45 3.72 5.82
N GLY A 45 -19.38 3.31 4.55
CA GLY A 45 -19.04 1.96 4.11
C GLY A 45 -17.57 1.82 3.68
N ALA A 46 -17.32 0.90 2.75
CA ALA A 46 -15.98 0.58 2.29
C ALA A 46 -15.31 1.72 1.50
N PRO A 47 -13.96 1.83 1.52
CA PRO A 47 -13.24 2.80 0.69
C PRO A 47 -13.57 2.67 -0.80
N CYS A 48 -13.79 3.79 -1.49
CA CYS A 48 -13.92 3.80 -2.93
C CYS A 48 -12.59 3.45 -3.60
N ALA A 49 -12.67 2.89 -4.82
CA ALA A 49 -11.50 2.57 -5.60
C ALA A 49 -10.64 3.81 -5.85
N LYS A 50 -9.34 3.72 -5.55
CA LYS A 50 -8.44 4.89 -5.60
C LYS A 50 -7.02 4.47 -5.97
N ALA A 51 -6.40 5.22 -6.88
CA ALA A 51 -5.01 5.08 -7.27
C ALA A 51 -4.30 6.43 -7.10
N PHE A 52 -3.01 6.38 -6.76
CA PHE A 52 -2.18 7.53 -6.42
C PHE A 52 -1.10 7.72 -7.49
N THR A 53 -1.03 8.92 -8.06
CA THR A 53 -0.19 9.21 -9.22
C THR A 53 0.66 10.44 -8.96
N TYR A 54 1.98 10.29 -9.13
CA TYR A 54 2.93 11.34 -8.84
C TYR A 54 2.74 12.53 -9.78
N ARG A 55 2.67 13.73 -9.21
CA ARG A 55 2.48 15.00 -9.94
C ARG A 55 1.21 15.07 -10.80
N ALA A 56 0.23 14.18 -10.62
CA ALA A 56 -1.01 14.21 -11.39
C ALA A 56 -2.01 15.24 -10.81
N HIS A 57 -1.60 16.50 -10.75
CA HIS A 57 -2.38 17.61 -10.21
C HIS A 57 -2.00 18.91 -10.93
N SER A 58 -2.65 20.02 -10.59
CA SER A 58 -2.47 21.32 -11.24
C SER A 58 -1.41 22.21 -10.57
N GLY A 59 -0.46 21.62 -9.86
CA GLY A 59 0.63 22.33 -9.18
C GLY A 59 1.66 22.85 -10.19
N TYR A 60 2.68 23.56 -9.70
CA TYR A 60 3.64 24.25 -10.56
C TYR A 60 4.44 23.30 -11.49
N PHE A 61 4.79 22.12 -10.99
CA PHE A 61 5.42 20.98 -11.65
C PHE A 61 4.41 19.86 -11.96
N GLY A 62 3.12 20.15 -11.84
CA GLY A 62 2.02 19.23 -12.06
C GLY A 62 1.90 18.82 -13.52
N ILE A 63 1.73 17.52 -13.76
CA ILE A 63 1.56 16.89 -15.06
C ILE A 63 0.12 16.41 -15.17
N VAL A 64 -0.77 17.33 -15.54
CA VAL A 64 -2.22 17.08 -15.64
C VAL A 64 -2.57 15.97 -16.65
N ASN A 65 -1.71 15.73 -17.65
CA ASN A 65 -1.84 14.67 -18.66
C ASN A 65 -0.70 13.65 -18.57
N SER A 66 -0.36 13.17 -17.37
CA SER A 66 0.71 12.18 -17.21
C SER A 66 0.31 10.82 -17.82
N GLU A 67 1.29 10.09 -18.34
CA GLU A 67 1.10 8.70 -18.79
C GLU A 67 0.53 7.85 -17.64
N GLU A 68 0.98 8.03 -16.40
CA GLU A 68 0.44 7.30 -15.24
C GLU A 68 -1.05 7.58 -15.00
N ALA A 69 -1.49 8.84 -15.09
CA ALA A 69 -2.89 9.22 -14.94
C ALA A 69 -3.74 8.67 -16.10
N PHE A 70 -3.26 8.81 -17.35
CA PHE A 70 -3.94 8.27 -18.52
C PHE A 70 -4.09 6.75 -18.44
N GLN A 71 -3.03 6.03 -18.09
CA GLN A 71 -3.03 4.57 -18.01
C GLN A 71 -3.93 4.06 -16.87
N ASN A 72 -3.99 4.78 -15.74
CA ASN A 72 -4.93 4.50 -14.66
C ASN A 72 -6.38 4.72 -15.09
N LEU A 73 -6.70 5.89 -15.64
CA LEU A 73 -8.07 6.22 -16.05
C LEU A 73 -8.57 5.28 -17.16
N SER A 74 -7.72 4.97 -18.15
CA SER A 74 -8.07 4.02 -19.22
C SER A 74 -8.37 2.62 -18.68
N ARG A 75 -7.64 2.15 -17.66
CA ARG A 75 -7.90 0.84 -17.02
C ARG A 75 -9.04 0.88 -16.03
N PHE A 76 -9.29 2.01 -15.39
CA PHE A 76 -10.50 2.21 -14.61
C PHE A 76 -11.74 2.12 -15.50
N LEU A 77 -11.77 2.86 -16.61
CA LEU A 77 -12.96 2.91 -17.49
C LEU A 77 -13.13 1.65 -18.34
N PHE A 78 -12.04 1.01 -18.75
CA PHE A 78 -12.09 -0.04 -19.75
C PHE A 78 -11.25 -1.28 -19.39
N GLY A 79 -10.63 -1.33 -18.21
CA GLY A 79 -9.86 -2.50 -17.77
C GLY A 79 -10.75 -3.69 -17.47
N ASP A 80 -10.11 -4.81 -17.17
CA ASP A 80 -10.73 -6.13 -17.09
C ASP A 80 -10.73 -6.70 -15.67
N VAL A 81 -9.78 -6.26 -14.84
CA VAL A 81 -9.59 -6.75 -13.46
C VAL A 81 -9.28 -5.57 -12.56
N ARG A 82 -9.95 -5.51 -11.41
CA ARG A 82 -9.63 -4.61 -10.30
C ARG A 82 -9.04 -5.42 -9.16
N VAL A 83 -8.00 -4.89 -8.54
CA VAL A 83 -7.36 -5.44 -7.35
C VAL A 83 -7.29 -4.34 -6.30
N ASP A 84 -7.96 -4.52 -5.17
CA ASP A 84 -7.81 -3.64 -4.01
C ASP A 84 -6.79 -4.22 -3.04
N ILE A 85 -5.86 -3.39 -2.59
CA ILE A 85 -4.68 -3.78 -1.85
C ILE A 85 -4.79 -3.24 -0.43
N TRP A 86 -4.76 -4.15 0.54
CA TRP A 86 -4.78 -3.85 1.96
C TRP A 86 -3.54 -4.40 2.66
N LEU A 87 -3.07 -3.70 3.68
CA LEU A 87 -2.12 -4.23 4.65
C LEU A 87 -2.85 -4.41 5.98
N ASP A 88 -3.03 -5.67 6.37
CA ASP A 88 -3.62 -6.04 7.65
C ASP A 88 -2.49 -6.40 8.63
N LEU A 89 -2.30 -5.57 9.65
CA LEU A 89 -1.30 -5.76 10.70
C LEU A 89 -1.91 -6.44 11.92
N SER A 90 -1.23 -7.48 12.39
CA SER A 90 -1.59 -8.26 13.57
C SER A 90 -0.60 -8.09 14.72
N ASP A 91 0.60 -7.53 14.45
CA ASP A 91 1.62 -7.27 15.45
C ASP A 91 2.49 -6.07 15.07
N ILE A 92 2.84 -5.25 16.07
CA ILE A 92 3.84 -4.18 15.99
C ILE A 92 4.73 -4.31 17.23
N ARG A 93 6.00 -4.59 17.00
CA ARG A 93 7.02 -4.79 18.04
C ARG A 93 7.87 -3.54 18.14
N LEU A 94 7.79 -2.90 19.31
CA LEU A 94 8.61 -1.74 19.66
C LEU A 94 10.05 -2.15 19.98
N PRO A 95 11.04 -1.25 19.84
CA PRO A 95 12.41 -1.53 20.28
C PRO A 95 12.47 -1.72 21.80
N ASP A 96 13.16 -2.77 22.26
CA ASP A 96 13.31 -3.05 23.70
C ASP A 96 13.95 -1.87 24.45
N ALA A 97 14.92 -1.20 23.81
CA ALA A 97 15.57 -0.02 24.38
C ALA A 97 14.61 1.16 24.56
N ALA A 98 13.66 1.35 23.65
CA ALA A 98 12.62 2.38 23.77
C ALA A 98 11.64 2.06 24.91
N VAL A 99 11.20 0.80 25.01
CA VAL A 99 10.33 0.33 26.12
C VAL A 99 11.03 0.49 27.46
N LYS A 100 12.31 0.17 27.54
CA LYS A 100 13.13 0.39 28.75
C LYS A 100 13.27 1.88 29.08
N ALA A 101 13.51 2.73 28.10
CA ALA A 101 13.59 4.18 28.28
C ALA A 101 12.26 4.80 28.73
N ALA A 102 11.12 4.20 28.36
CA ALA A 102 9.79 4.55 28.85
C ALA A 102 9.48 4.02 30.27
N GLY A 103 10.44 3.39 30.94
CA GLY A 103 10.27 2.80 32.27
C GLY A 103 9.46 1.50 32.26
N GLY A 104 9.48 0.76 31.15
CA GLY A 104 8.71 -0.47 30.95
C GLY A 104 7.26 -0.25 30.50
N ASP A 105 6.83 1.00 30.35
CA ASP A 105 5.48 1.35 29.94
C ASP A 105 5.43 1.76 28.46
N ALA A 106 5.08 0.80 27.61
CA ALA A 106 4.95 1.02 26.16
C ALA A 106 3.86 2.04 25.78
N THR A 107 2.92 2.38 26.68
CA THR A 107 1.85 3.35 26.39
C THR A 107 2.36 4.80 26.31
N LYS A 108 3.56 5.06 26.83
CA LYS A 108 4.24 6.37 26.75
C LYS A 108 4.99 6.60 25.44
N ILE A 109 5.06 5.58 24.60
CA ILE A 109 5.73 5.63 23.30
C ILE A 109 4.71 6.06 22.26
N ASP A 110 5.01 7.13 21.55
CA ASP A 110 4.29 7.56 20.34
C ASP A 110 5.18 7.33 19.11
N ALA A 111 4.53 7.06 17.98
CA ALA A 111 5.18 6.79 16.70
C ALA A 111 4.16 6.88 15.56
N ILE A 112 4.64 7.24 14.37
CA ILE A 112 3.84 7.25 13.13
C ILE A 112 4.49 6.30 12.12
N TYR A 113 3.87 5.14 11.91
CA TYR A 113 4.29 4.16 10.92
C TYR A 113 3.85 4.60 9.53
N GLN A 114 4.82 4.90 8.67
CA GLN A 114 4.60 5.25 7.27
C GLN A 114 4.68 4.01 6.38
N VAL A 115 3.60 3.74 5.65
CA VAL A 115 3.48 2.60 4.73
C VAL A 115 3.54 3.11 3.30
N GLU A 116 4.58 2.68 2.61
CA GLU A 116 4.86 2.94 1.20
C GLU A 116 4.35 1.79 0.33
N ALA A 117 3.75 2.15 -0.80
CA ALA A 117 3.20 1.20 -1.75
C ALA A 117 3.38 1.70 -3.19
N ILE A 118 4.11 0.93 -4.01
CA ILE A 118 4.29 1.24 -5.43
C ILE A 118 3.89 0.01 -6.24
N ALA A 119 2.87 0.12 -7.09
CA ALA A 119 2.48 -0.96 -7.99
C ALA A 119 2.76 -0.58 -9.44
N SER A 120 3.45 -1.45 -10.19
CA SER A 120 3.82 -1.19 -11.59
C SER A 120 3.43 -2.37 -12.47
N PRO A 121 2.79 -2.16 -13.63
CA PRO A 121 2.40 -3.26 -14.50
C PRO A 121 3.62 -3.91 -15.14
N ARG A 122 3.49 -5.20 -15.47
CA ARG A 122 4.53 -5.95 -16.17
C ARG A 122 5.01 -5.21 -17.42
N GLY A 123 6.32 -4.99 -17.50
CA GLY A 123 7.01 -4.48 -18.68
C GLY A 123 6.70 -3.02 -19.03
N LYS A 124 6.32 -2.22 -18.03
CA LYS A 124 6.08 -0.77 -18.18
C LYS A 124 6.97 0.02 -17.21
N PRO A 125 7.54 1.16 -17.63
CA PRO A 125 8.45 1.96 -16.81
C PRO A 125 7.71 2.95 -15.89
N TRP A 126 6.43 2.75 -15.66
CA TRP A 126 5.54 3.67 -14.96
C TRP A 126 4.66 2.92 -13.95
N SER A 127 4.08 3.63 -12.99
CA SER A 127 3.32 3.01 -11.89
C SER A 127 1.80 3.17 -12.07
N LEU A 128 1.05 2.14 -11.68
CA LEU A 128 -0.39 2.20 -11.49
C LEU A 128 -0.73 2.92 -10.18
N THR A 129 0.12 2.77 -9.16
CA THR A 129 0.01 3.58 -7.93
C THR A 129 1.40 3.82 -7.37
N ARG A 130 1.61 4.99 -6.78
CA ARG A 130 2.83 5.34 -6.04
C ARG A 130 2.47 6.13 -4.79
N ARG A 131 2.82 5.58 -3.64
CA ARG A 131 2.71 6.22 -2.33
C ARG A 131 4.03 6.06 -1.62
N VAL A 132 4.77 7.15 -1.43
CA VAL A 132 6.10 7.14 -0.82
C VAL A 132 6.26 8.34 0.11
N SER A 133 7.14 8.20 1.11
CA SER A 133 7.33 9.21 2.15
C SER A 133 7.85 10.53 1.58
N GLU A 134 8.73 10.48 0.59
CA GLU A 134 9.29 11.66 -0.08
C GLU A 134 8.23 12.50 -0.83
N GLU A 135 7.07 11.91 -1.12
CA GLU A 135 5.95 12.57 -1.77
C GLU A 135 4.83 12.97 -0.79
N ASP A 136 5.03 12.70 0.50
CA ASP A 136 4.05 12.86 1.57
C ASP A 136 2.72 12.15 1.27
N SER A 137 2.76 10.99 0.61
CA SER A 137 1.56 10.30 0.11
C SER A 137 1.29 8.93 0.75
N VAL A 138 2.12 8.54 1.71
CA VAL A 138 2.05 7.26 2.44
C VAL A 138 0.71 7.06 3.16
N ALA A 139 0.38 5.80 3.44
CA ALA A 139 -0.61 5.51 4.48
C ALA A 139 0.08 5.62 5.84
N CYS A 140 -0.62 6.18 6.82
CA CYS A 140 -0.09 6.39 8.17
C CYS A 140 -0.89 5.56 9.17
N LEU A 141 -0.18 4.92 10.10
CA LEU A 141 -0.75 4.32 11.29
C LEU A 141 -0.04 4.88 12.51
N THR A 142 -0.78 5.42 13.47
CA THR A 142 -0.20 5.91 14.72
C THR A 142 -0.10 4.80 15.77
N GLN A 143 0.90 4.89 16.66
CA GLN A 143 1.01 4.00 17.81
C GLN A 143 -0.23 4.09 18.70
N LYS A 144 -0.83 5.27 18.81
CA LYS A 144 -2.08 5.48 19.53
C LYS A 144 -3.25 4.68 18.94
N GLU A 145 -3.46 4.73 17.63
CA GLU A 145 -4.49 3.94 16.94
C GLU A 145 -4.24 2.44 17.11
N TRP A 146 -2.97 2.02 17.03
CA TRP A 146 -2.57 0.65 17.27
C TRP A 146 -2.93 0.19 18.69
N ASN A 147 -2.51 0.95 19.71
CA ASN A 147 -2.76 0.62 21.12
C ASN A 147 -4.26 0.53 21.45
N GLN A 148 -5.11 1.28 20.75
CA GLN A 148 -6.57 1.26 20.95
C GLN A 148 -7.23 0.02 20.33
N ARG A 149 -6.72 -0.47 19.20
CA ARG A 149 -7.38 -1.52 18.40
C ARG A 149 -6.72 -2.89 18.49
N GLY A 150 -5.43 -2.94 18.81
CA GLY A 150 -4.61 -4.17 18.81
C GLY A 150 -4.44 -4.81 17.42
N SER A 151 -4.99 -4.19 16.37
CA SER A 151 -4.91 -4.61 14.98
C SER A 151 -5.18 -3.42 14.07
N SER A 152 -4.74 -3.50 12.81
CA SER A 152 -4.93 -2.40 11.86
C SER A 152 -5.11 -2.92 10.44
N SER A 153 -6.02 -2.32 9.67
CA SER A 153 -6.29 -2.67 8.28
C SER A 153 -6.16 -1.40 7.44
N GLN A 154 -5.06 -1.28 6.71
CA GLN A 154 -4.69 -0.09 5.95
C GLN A 154 -5.00 -0.26 4.47
N TYR A 155 -5.89 0.57 3.93
CA TYR A 155 -6.15 0.60 2.49
C TYR A 155 -4.99 1.28 1.76
N LEU A 156 -4.26 0.52 0.94
CA LEU A 156 -3.10 1.05 0.23
C LEU A 156 -3.50 1.67 -1.10
N SER A 157 -4.19 0.93 -1.96
CA SER A 157 -4.58 1.39 -3.30
C SER A 157 -5.51 0.40 -4.02
N SER A 158 -6.08 0.84 -5.14
CA SER A 158 -6.66 0.01 -6.19
C SER A 158 -5.74 -0.03 -7.39
N VAL A 159 -5.56 -1.21 -7.97
CA VAL A 159 -4.87 -1.42 -9.23
C VAL A 159 -5.86 -1.98 -10.24
N PHE A 160 -5.92 -1.36 -11.41
CA PHE A 160 -6.71 -1.84 -12.53
C PHE A 160 -5.78 -2.46 -13.56
N LEU A 161 -6.11 -3.64 -14.07
CA LEU A 161 -5.34 -4.36 -15.08
C LEU A 161 -6.18 -4.55 -16.32
N SER A 162 -5.52 -4.63 -17.49
CA SER A 162 -6.24 -4.86 -18.74
C SER A 162 -5.58 -5.89 -19.65
N LYS A 163 -6.41 -6.78 -20.21
CA LYS A 163 -6.07 -7.78 -21.23
C LYS A 163 -5.53 -7.13 -22.49
N ARG A 164 -6.04 -5.95 -22.88
CA ARG A 164 -5.55 -5.23 -24.07
C ARG A 164 -4.14 -4.67 -23.88
N ALA A 165 -3.76 -4.37 -22.63
CA ALA A 165 -2.46 -3.81 -22.28
C ALA A 165 -1.34 -4.85 -22.07
N ARG A 166 -1.63 -6.14 -22.26
CA ARG A 166 -0.62 -7.21 -22.13
C ARG A 166 0.57 -6.98 -23.05
N VAL A 167 1.78 -7.15 -22.51
CA VAL A 167 3.04 -7.15 -23.26
C VAL A 167 3.07 -8.33 -24.23
N GLN A 168 2.80 -9.54 -23.73
CA GLN A 168 2.67 -10.75 -24.54
C GLN A 168 1.19 -11.10 -24.73
N LYS A 169 0.64 -10.91 -25.93
CA LYS A 169 -0.81 -11.05 -26.20
C LYS A 169 -1.34 -12.47 -26.01
N THR A 170 -0.50 -13.48 -26.23
CA THR A 170 -0.85 -14.90 -26.06
C THR A 170 -0.89 -15.33 -24.59
N ARG A 171 -0.23 -14.59 -23.69
CA ARG A 171 -0.18 -14.93 -22.27
C ARG A 171 -1.49 -14.52 -21.59
N ARG A 172 -2.25 -15.49 -21.08
CA ARG A 172 -3.55 -15.21 -20.44
C ARG A 172 -3.44 -14.32 -19.19
N SER A 173 -2.33 -14.40 -18.47
CA SER A 173 -2.12 -13.68 -17.21
C SER A 173 -2.02 -12.16 -17.36
N LEU A 174 -2.53 -11.45 -16.37
CA LEU A 174 -2.20 -10.06 -16.06
C LEU A 174 -1.26 -10.07 -14.85
N ALA A 175 -0.33 -9.12 -14.78
CA ALA A 175 0.61 -9.06 -13.67
C ALA A 175 1.11 -7.66 -13.40
N TYR A 176 1.47 -7.43 -12.14
CA TYR A 176 2.15 -6.23 -11.67
C TYR A 176 3.15 -6.60 -10.56
N SER A 177 4.14 -5.75 -10.37
CA SER A 177 4.99 -5.78 -9.16
C SER A 177 4.39 -4.83 -8.13
N LEU A 178 4.47 -5.19 -6.84
CA LEU A 178 4.16 -4.32 -5.72
C LEU A 178 5.40 -4.21 -4.83
N ILE A 179 5.93 -3.01 -4.67
CA ILE A 179 6.92 -2.67 -3.65
C ILE A 179 6.14 -2.24 -2.41
N LEU A 180 6.38 -2.92 -1.29
CA LEU A 180 5.84 -2.58 0.02
C LEU A 180 7.01 -2.16 0.93
N GLY A 181 6.87 -0.99 1.55
CA GLY A 181 7.77 -0.50 2.59
C GLY A 181 7.00 -0.10 3.83
N VAL A 182 7.44 -0.52 5.01
CA VAL A 182 6.99 0.04 6.30
C VAL A 182 8.23 0.62 6.96
N LYS A 183 8.28 1.94 7.04
CA LYS A 183 9.45 2.65 7.57
C LYS A 183 9.59 2.44 9.07
N ILE A 184 10.83 2.47 9.56
CA ILE A 184 11.07 2.63 10.99
C ILE A 184 10.59 4.03 11.36
N PRO A 185 9.63 4.18 12.29
CA PRO A 185 9.16 5.49 12.67
C PRO A 185 10.20 6.19 13.55
N ASP A 186 10.03 7.49 13.67
CA ASP A 186 10.58 8.24 14.78
C ASP A 186 9.78 7.93 16.04
N TYR A 187 10.48 7.48 17.09
CA TYR A 187 9.85 7.18 18.38
C TYR A 187 9.92 8.42 19.28
N GLU A 188 8.80 8.76 19.91
CA GLU A 188 8.73 9.75 20.97
C GLU A 188 8.37 9.08 22.29
N ILE A 189 9.05 9.45 23.38
CA ILE A 189 8.76 8.99 24.73
C ILE A 189 8.38 10.19 25.58
N ASP A 190 7.17 10.21 26.13
CA ASP A 190 6.64 11.35 26.89
C ASP A 190 6.80 12.70 26.15
N LYS A 191 6.48 12.68 24.83
CA LYS A 191 6.58 13.83 23.91
C LYS A 191 8.01 14.36 23.68
N ARG A 192 9.02 13.52 23.95
CA ARG A 192 10.42 13.82 23.64
C ARG A 192 10.93 12.83 22.62
N PHE A 193 11.51 13.34 21.56
CA PHE A 193 12.12 12.52 20.53
C PHE A 193 13.20 11.60 21.11
N TRP A 194 13.18 10.33 20.72
CA TRP A 194 14.12 9.32 21.17
C TRP A 194 15.08 8.94 20.02
N PHE A 195 16.27 9.55 20.04
CA PHE A 195 17.28 9.41 18.97
C PHE A 195 18.10 8.11 19.03
N ASN A 196 17.97 7.33 20.09
CA ASN A 196 18.87 6.22 20.34
C ASN A 196 18.53 5.04 19.42
N GLU A 197 19.54 4.30 18.96
CA GLU A 197 19.40 3.06 18.16
C GLU A 197 18.61 3.19 16.84
N HIS A 198 18.24 4.41 16.42
CA HIS A 198 17.59 4.68 15.14
C HIS A 198 18.62 4.97 14.05
N PHE A 199 18.49 4.29 12.91
CA PHE A 199 19.19 4.67 11.66
C PHE A 199 18.18 5.30 10.72
N GLU A 200 18.41 6.56 10.35
CA GLU A 200 17.54 7.28 9.40
C GLU A 200 17.41 6.51 8.09
N GLY A 201 16.19 6.48 7.56
CA GLY A 201 15.88 5.78 6.31
C GLY A 201 15.71 4.27 6.42
N GLY A 202 15.72 3.71 7.64
CA GLY A 202 15.47 2.29 7.88
C GLY A 202 14.01 1.85 7.63
N TYR A 203 13.81 0.55 7.44
CA TYR A 203 12.51 -0.08 7.26
C TYR A 203 12.30 -1.21 8.27
N LEU A 204 11.12 -1.27 8.88
CA LEU A 204 10.64 -2.45 9.60
C LEU A 204 10.40 -3.60 8.61
N PHE A 205 9.87 -3.29 7.44
CA PHE A 205 9.70 -4.24 6.35
C PHE A 205 9.93 -3.54 5.02
N ARG A 206 10.69 -4.16 4.12
CA ARG A 206 10.81 -3.69 2.74
C ARG A 206 11.03 -4.87 1.82
N ASN A 207 10.10 -5.08 0.90
CA ASN A 207 10.22 -6.12 -0.11
C ASN A 207 9.40 -5.75 -1.33
N SER A 208 9.62 -6.46 -2.43
CA SER A 208 8.74 -6.41 -3.59
C SER A 208 8.18 -7.79 -3.89
N LEU A 209 6.94 -7.84 -4.33
CA LEU A 209 6.30 -9.06 -4.82
C LEU A 209 5.88 -8.89 -6.27
N ILE A 210 5.88 -9.99 -7.01
CA ILE A 210 5.21 -10.09 -8.30
C ILE A 210 3.89 -10.81 -8.06
N LEU A 211 2.77 -10.21 -8.48
CA LEU A 211 1.46 -10.84 -8.47
C LEU A 211 1.04 -11.15 -9.91
N GLU A 212 0.67 -12.40 -10.17
CA GLU A 212 0.20 -12.87 -11.46
C GLU A 212 -1.22 -13.43 -11.34
N ILE A 213 -2.13 -12.88 -12.14
CA ILE A 213 -3.56 -13.15 -12.07
C ILE A 213 -4.02 -13.65 -13.43
N VAL A 214 -4.67 -14.81 -13.46
CA VAL A 214 -5.44 -15.27 -14.62
C VAL A 214 -6.91 -15.20 -14.24
N PRO A 215 -7.68 -14.25 -14.81
CA PRO A 215 -9.11 -14.18 -14.55
C PRO A 215 -9.83 -15.41 -15.11
N PRO A 216 -10.99 -15.77 -14.52
CA PRO A 216 -11.90 -16.78 -15.06
C PRO A 216 -12.18 -16.57 -16.56
N ALA A 217 -12.46 -17.66 -17.28
CA ALA A 217 -12.87 -17.58 -18.68
C ALA A 217 -14.33 -17.15 -18.83
N ASP A 218 -15.16 -17.57 -17.86
CA ASP A 218 -16.59 -17.36 -17.72
C ASP A 218 -16.92 -17.28 -16.23
N ASP A 219 -18.19 -17.00 -15.90
CA ASP A 219 -18.66 -16.83 -14.52
C ASP A 219 -18.59 -18.10 -13.66
N SER A 220 -18.37 -19.27 -14.29
CA SER A 220 -18.19 -20.56 -13.60
C SER A 220 -16.72 -20.92 -13.36
N GLY A 221 -15.80 -20.14 -13.93
CA GLY A 221 -14.36 -20.40 -13.86
C GLY A 221 -13.73 -19.93 -12.56
N ALA A 222 -12.61 -20.56 -12.17
CA ALA A 222 -11.85 -20.17 -10.99
C ALA A 222 -10.77 -19.11 -11.32
N TRP A 223 -10.56 -18.19 -10.37
CA TRP A 223 -9.38 -17.32 -10.37
C TRP A 223 -8.13 -18.17 -10.16
N ARG A 224 -7.07 -17.87 -10.93
CA ARG A 224 -5.74 -18.47 -10.67
C ARG A 224 -4.77 -17.35 -10.37
N ILE A 225 -4.31 -17.31 -9.14
CA ILE A 225 -3.42 -16.26 -8.65
C ILE A 225 -2.14 -16.90 -8.16
N LYS A 226 -1.02 -16.34 -8.58
CA LYS A 226 0.31 -16.71 -8.11
C LYS A 226 1.07 -15.49 -7.64
N TYR A 227 1.99 -15.69 -6.71
CA TYR A 227 2.91 -14.65 -6.30
C TYR A 227 4.33 -15.18 -6.15
N ALA A 228 5.28 -14.25 -6.08
CA ALA A 228 6.59 -14.51 -5.52
C ALA A 228 7.16 -13.22 -4.91
N TRP A 229 7.69 -13.33 -3.70
CA TRP A 229 8.58 -12.31 -3.16
C TRP A 229 9.87 -12.26 -3.98
N GLN A 230 10.41 -11.06 -4.17
CA GLN A 230 11.68 -10.84 -4.86
C GLN A 230 12.86 -10.75 -3.88
N ASP A 231 12.62 -10.91 -2.57
CA ASP A 231 13.60 -10.98 -1.48
C ASP A 231 14.95 -10.29 -1.81
N SER A 232 15.99 -11.09 -2.05
CA SER A 232 17.33 -10.63 -2.47
C SER A 232 17.60 -10.83 -3.97
N GLY A 233 16.68 -11.41 -4.73
CA GLY A 233 16.91 -11.80 -6.12
C GLY A 233 15.62 -12.04 -6.91
N TYR A 234 15.76 -12.18 -8.23
CA TYR A 234 14.60 -12.39 -9.09
C TYR A 234 13.92 -13.73 -8.80
N SER A 235 12.60 -13.70 -8.61
CA SER A 235 11.77 -14.90 -8.57
C SER A 235 10.54 -14.73 -9.47
N SER A 236 10.25 -15.73 -10.29
CA SER A 236 9.00 -15.75 -11.06
C SER A 236 7.84 -16.11 -10.15
N ALA A 237 6.65 -15.52 -10.34
CA ALA A 237 5.46 -15.87 -9.57
C ALA A 237 5.06 -17.35 -9.75
N ASP A 238 5.42 -18.18 -8.77
CA ASP A 238 5.29 -19.64 -8.79
C ASP A 238 4.49 -20.19 -7.60
N ILE A 239 4.40 -19.44 -6.50
CA ILE A 239 3.59 -19.80 -5.33
C ILE A 239 2.11 -19.59 -5.66
N VAL A 240 1.34 -20.67 -5.68
CA VAL A 240 -0.11 -20.65 -5.95
C VAL A 240 -0.86 -20.22 -4.70
N LEU A 241 -1.75 -19.23 -4.85
CA LEU A 241 -2.68 -18.81 -3.79
C LEU A 241 -4.02 -19.53 -3.99
N ASP A 242 -4.72 -19.78 -2.89
CA ASP A 242 -6.07 -20.33 -2.86
C ASP A 242 -7.10 -19.19 -2.72
N PRO A 243 -7.75 -18.76 -3.81
CA PRO A 243 -8.65 -17.60 -3.77
C PRO A 243 -9.96 -17.96 -3.08
N GLN A 244 -10.25 -17.27 -1.99
CA GLN A 244 -11.52 -17.41 -1.27
C GLN A 244 -12.57 -16.58 -1.98
N LEU A 245 -13.62 -17.22 -2.51
CA LEU A 245 -14.70 -16.50 -3.18
C LEU A 245 -15.44 -15.59 -2.20
N THR A 246 -15.73 -14.37 -2.63
CA THR A 246 -16.53 -13.40 -1.90
C THR A 246 -17.83 -13.13 -2.66
N ALA A 247 -18.70 -12.26 -2.14
CA ALA A 247 -19.83 -11.74 -2.91
C ALA A 247 -19.37 -11.13 -4.26
N ASP A 248 -20.28 -11.07 -5.23
CA ASP A 248 -20.11 -10.37 -6.52
C ASP A 248 -19.00 -10.92 -7.45
N ALA A 249 -18.79 -12.24 -7.48
CA ALA A 249 -17.80 -12.90 -8.35
C ALA A 249 -16.34 -12.39 -8.14
N ALA A 250 -16.08 -11.82 -6.97
CA ALA A 250 -14.77 -11.45 -6.48
C ALA A 250 -14.14 -12.59 -5.67
N CYS A 251 -12.83 -12.51 -5.46
CA CYS A 251 -12.11 -13.39 -4.56
C CYS A 251 -11.10 -12.62 -3.72
N GLU A 252 -10.75 -13.18 -2.57
CA GLU A 252 -9.72 -12.69 -1.68
C GLU A 252 -8.55 -13.65 -1.65
N VAL A 253 -7.33 -13.12 -1.73
CA VAL A 253 -6.10 -13.85 -1.41
C VAL A 253 -5.26 -13.06 -0.43
N THR A 254 -4.50 -13.76 0.41
CA THR A 254 -3.60 -13.13 1.37
C THR A 254 -2.17 -13.65 1.24
N ILE A 255 -1.20 -12.78 1.50
CA ILE A 255 0.23 -13.08 1.49
C ILE A 255 0.81 -12.62 2.83
N PRO A 256 1.51 -13.48 3.60
CA PRO A 256 2.07 -13.09 4.89
C PRO A 256 3.15 -12.01 4.73
N VAL A 257 3.17 -11.09 5.69
CA VAL A 257 4.19 -10.04 5.84
C VAL A 257 4.77 -10.17 7.24
N GLU A 258 6.08 -10.40 7.32
CA GLU A 258 6.77 -10.52 8.60
C GLU A 258 8.14 -9.87 8.51
N SER A 259 8.43 -8.97 9.44
CA SER A 259 9.77 -8.46 9.66
C SER A 259 10.61 -9.54 10.31
N VAL A 260 11.61 -10.05 9.59
CA VAL A 260 12.50 -11.11 10.06
C VAL A 260 13.94 -10.62 10.10
N THR A 261 14.68 -11.12 11.09
CA THR A 261 16.13 -11.05 11.18
C THR A 261 16.71 -12.46 11.21
N VAL A 262 18.01 -12.58 11.08
CA VAL A 262 18.73 -13.85 11.10
C VAL A 262 19.56 -13.90 12.37
N ASP A 263 19.45 -14.98 13.13
CA ASP A 263 20.31 -15.19 14.31
C ASP A 263 21.73 -15.64 13.91
N ALA A 264 22.62 -15.78 14.90
CA ALA A 264 23.99 -16.22 14.66
C ALA A 264 24.09 -17.63 14.03
N GLY A 265 23.05 -18.45 14.16
CA GLY A 265 22.95 -19.78 13.56
C GLY A 265 22.36 -19.80 12.16
N GLY A 266 22.00 -18.64 11.59
CA GLY A 266 21.38 -18.56 10.27
C GLY A 266 19.86 -18.78 10.27
N ASN A 267 19.22 -18.91 11.44
CA ASN A 267 17.79 -19.13 11.52
C ASN A 267 17.04 -17.80 11.44
N LYS A 268 15.95 -17.79 10.66
CA LYS A 268 15.03 -16.66 10.62
C LYS A 268 14.26 -16.59 11.93
N ARG A 269 14.18 -15.40 12.51
CA ARG A 269 13.34 -15.08 13.67
C ARG A 269 12.68 -13.73 13.47
N PRO A 270 11.53 -13.45 14.13
CA PRO A 270 10.92 -12.14 14.06
C PRO A 270 11.89 -11.04 14.55
N SER A 271 11.96 -9.92 13.84
CA SER A 271 12.82 -8.79 14.22
C SER A 271 12.19 -7.93 15.31
N VAL A 272 13.01 -7.34 16.18
CA VAL A 272 12.60 -6.34 17.17
C VAL A 272 13.51 -5.11 16.97
N PRO A 273 12.98 -3.94 16.57
CA PRO A 273 11.58 -3.68 16.22
C PRO A 273 11.14 -4.42 14.95
N GLY A 274 9.82 -4.54 14.74
CA GLY A 274 9.27 -5.22 13.57
C GLY A 274 7.75 -5.22 13.50
N ILE A 275 7.22 -5.77 12.41
CA ILE A 275 5.78 -5.94 12.21
C ILE A 275 5.46 -7.39 11.81
N SER A 276 4.22 -7.80 12.04
CA SER A 276 3.65 -9.01 11.46
C SER A 276 2.23 -8.74 10.95
N GLY A 277 1.85 -9.41 9.88
CA GLY A 277 0.56 -9.23 9.26
C GLY A 277 0.42 -9.96 7.93
N ARG A 278 -0.41 -9.41 7.05
CA ARG A 278 -0.63 -9.92 5.70
C ARG A 278 -0.98 -8.79 4.73
N LEU A 279 -0.52 -8.93 3.49
CA LEU A 279 -1.13 -8.24 2.38
C LEU A 279 -2.40 -9.00 1.99
N ARG A 280 -3.51 -8.28 1.90
CA ARG A 280 -4.79 -8.81 1.46
C ARG A 280 -5.16 -8.17 0.12
N PHE A 281 -5.50 -9.01 -0.85
CA PHE A 281 -5.88 -8.59 -2.19
C PHE A 281 -7.31 -9.03 -2.45
N GLN A 282 -8.19 -8.06 -2.65
CA GLN A 282 -9.53 -8.30 -3.15
C GLN A 282 -9.51 -8.16 -4.67
N VAL A 283 -9.69 -9.27 -5.38
CA VAL A 283 -9.57 -9.37 -6.84
C VAL A 283 -10.94 -9.61 -7.43
N GLN A 284 -11.33 -8.80 -8.40
CA GLN A 284 -12.63 -8.91 -9.05
C GLN A 284 -12.57 -8.63 -10.54
N SER A 285 -13.51 -9.21 -11.28
CA SER A 285 -13.79 -8.83 -12.66
C SER A 285 -14.19 -7.36 -12.69
N TRP A 286 -13.75 -6.64 -13.71
CA TRP A 286 -14.01 -5.20 -13.84
C TRP A 286 -14.52 -4.89 -15.23
N ASN A 287 -15.55 -4.04 -15.32
CA ASN A 287 -16.26 -3.70 -16.57
C ASN A 287 -16.70 -4.92 -17.40
N SER A 288 -17.04 -6.04 -16.77
CA SER A 288 -17.39 -7.31 -17.42
C SER A 288 -18.66 -7.28 -18.28
N GLY A 289 -19.45 -6.20 -18.23
CA GLY A 289 -20.64 -5.98 -19.07
C GLY A 289 -20.44 -5.08 -20.29
N GLY A 290 -19.21 -4.64 -20.58
CA GLY A 290 -18.90 -3.71 -21.69
C GLY A 290 -18.04 -4.34 -22.77
N ALA A 291 -18.61 -5.21 -23.60
CA ALA A 291 -18.04 -5.64 -24.87
C ALA A 291 -19.14 -5.70 -25.93
#